data_AF-A0A662AC67-F1
#
_entry.id   AF-A0A662AC67-F1
#
_cell.length_a   1.000
_cell.length_b   1.000
_cell.length_c   1.000
_cell.angle_alpha   90.00
_cell.angle_beta   90.00
_cell.angle_gamma   90.00
#
_symmetry.space_group_name_H-M   'P 1'
#
loop_
_entity.id
_entity.type
_entity.pdbx_description
1 polymer ?
#
loop_
_entity_poly.entity_id
_entity_poly.type
_entity_poly.pdbx_seq_one_letter_code
_entity_poly.pdbx_strand_id
1 'polypeptide(L)' 'MWAQIADFHNVKMMVNYGIEKLKFMQAVLVNSELRMVAKLVSLKNLRGTTKAELNIVIEIKDQKKPALEANIIFLYIFE' A
#
# COMPACT_ATOMS: atom_id res chain seq x y z
N MET A 1 1.37 9.07 4.61
CA MET A 1 0.66 8.57 3.41
C MET A 1 -0.36 7.49 3.77
N TRP A 2 0.02 6.29 4.21
CA TRP A 2 -0.95 5.22 4.49
C TRP A 2 -2.03 5.59 5.52
N ALA A 3 -1.62 6.10 6.68
CA ALA A 3 -2.55 6.55 7.73
C ALA A 3 -3.41 7.78 7.37
N GLN A 4 -3.17 8.42 6.20
CA GLN A 4 -4.01 9.52 5.72
C GLN A 4 -5.20 9.03 4.89
N ILE A 5 -5.15 7.78 4.40
CA ILE A 5 -6.14 7.22 3.47
C ILE A 5 -6.82 5.96 4.00
N ALA A 6 -6.33 5.41 5.10
CA ALA A 6 -6.89 4.22 5.72
C ALA A 6 -6.84 4.34 7.25
N ASP A 7 -7.97 3.99 7.88
CA ASP A 7 -8.13 3.93 9.33
C ASP A 7 -8.57 2.51 9.71
N PHE A 8 -8.00 1.99 10.79
CA PHE A 8 -8.20 0.60 11.22
C PHE A 8 -8.47 0.56 12.71
N HIS A 9 -9.63 0.02 13.10
CA HIS A 9 -10.03 -0.08 14.50
C HIS A 9 -9.94 -1.52 15.00
N ASN A 10 -9.67 -1.70 16.29
CA ASN A 10 -9.60 -3.00 16.96
C ASN A 10 -8.60 -3.98 16.32
N VAL A 11 -7.56 -3.45 15.67
CA VAL A 11 -6.48 -4.26 15.10
C VAL A 11 -5.47 -4.55 16.21
N LYS A 12 -5.37 -5.83 16.59
CA LYS A 12 -4.32 -6.32 17.48
C LYS A 12 -2.95 -6.25 16.81
N MET A 13 -2.88 -6.60 15.52
CA MET A 13 -1.64 -6.61 14.76
C MET A 13 -1.89 -6.43 13.26
N MET A 14 -1.07 -5.58 12.63
CA MET A 14 -0.96 -5.46 11.18
C MET A 14 0.44 -5.91 10.74
N VAL A 15 0.50 -6.90 9.86
CA VAL A 15 1.76 -7.43 9.32
C VAL A 15 1.89 -7.02 7.85
N ASN A 16 3.00 -6.37 7.50
CA ASN A 16 3.40 -6.23 6.10
C ASN A 16 3.96 -7.59 5.63
N TYR A 17 3.11 -8.36 4.96
CA TYR A 17 3.36 -9.78 4.71
C TYR A 17 4.12 -10.02 3.40
N GLY A 18 3.91 -9.17 2.39
CA GLY A 18 4.58 -9.35 1.12
C GLY A 18 4.32 -8.22 0.13
N ILE A 19 5.15 -8.20 -0.91
CA ILE A 19 5.04 -7.27 -2.02
C ILE A 19 5.16 -8.07 -3.32
N GLU A 20 4.23 -7.87 -4.23
CA GLU A 20 4.19 -8.47 -5.55
C GLU A 20 4.24 -7.40 -6.64
N LYS A 21 4.76 -7.76 -7.82
CA LYS A 21 4.80 -6.90 -9.03
C LYS A 21 5.42 -5.52 -8.80
N LEU A 22 6.35 -5.40 -7.85
CA LEU A 22 7.05 -4.15 -7.56
C LEU A 22 7.85 -3.69 -8.77
N LYS A 23 7.59 -2.47 -9.22
CA LYS A 23 8.35 -1.80 -10.27
C LYS A 23 8.72 -0.39 -9.84
N PHE A 24 10.02 -0.12 -9.77
CA PHE A 24 10.54 1.24 -9.69
C PHE A 24 10.59 1.82 -11.10
N MET A 25 9.81 2.87 -11.34
CA MET A 25 9.64 3.46 -12.66
C MET A 25 10.58 4.64 -12.87
N GLN A 26 10.89 5.42 -11.84
CA GLN A 26 11.92 6.46 -11.87
C GLN A 26 12.47 6.76 -10.48
N ALA A 27 13.63 7.41 -10.43
CA ALA A 27 14.22 7.87 -9.17
C ALA A 27 13.38 9.01 -8.56
N VAL A 28 13.33 9.03 -7.23
CA VAL A 28 12.76 10.14 -6.46
C VAL A 28 13.89 11.04 -6.01
N LEU A 29 13.91 12.29 -6.46
CA LEU A 29 14.90 13.27 -6.02
C LEU A 29 14.56 13.80 -4.62
N VAL A 30 15.58 14.18 -3.87
CA VAL A 30 15.39 14.85 -2.56
C VAL A 30 14.48 16.07 -2.72
N ASN A 31 13.61 16.31 -1.74
CA ASN A 31 12.60 17.37 -1.72
C ASN A 31 11.46 17.23 -2.76
N SER A 32 11.33 16.08 -3.42
CA SER A 32 10.18 15.82 -4.28
C SER A 32 8.88 15.69 -3.47
N GLU A 33 7.81 16.33 -3.92
CA GLU A 33 6.47 16.14 -3.38
C GLU A 33 5.85 14.84 -3.92
N LEU A 34 5.35 13.98 -3.03
CA LEU A 34 4.81 12.66 -3.38
C LEU A 34 3.33 12.54 -3.02
N ARG A 35 2.60 11.75 -3.82
CA ARG A 35 1.24 11.31 -3.51
C ARG A 35 1.14 9.78 -3.63
N MET A 36 0.47 9.15 -2.68
CA MET A 36 0.12 7.73 -2.75
C MET A 36 -1.32 7.58 -3.21
N VAL A 37 -1.53 6.74 -4.22
CA VAL A 37 -2.86 6.26 -4.63
C VAL A 37 -2.93 4.77 -4.30
N ALA A 38 -3.97 4.36 -3.58
CA ALA A 38 -4.18 2.98 -3.19
C ALA A 38 -5.52 2.46 -3.73
N LYS A 39 -5.53 1.23 -4.22
CA LYS A 39 -6.74 0.51 -4.65
C LYS A 39 -6.79 -0.86 -3.99
N LEU A 40 -7.89 -1.17 -3.32
CA LEU A 40 -8.16 -2.53 -2.82
C LEU A 40 -8.32 -3.49 -3.99
N VAL A 41 -7.43 -4.47 -4.07
CA VAL A 41 -7.44 -5.53 -5.09
C VAL A 41 -8.25 -6.72 -4.59
N SER A 42 -7.98 -7.17 -3.36
CA SER A 42 -8.75 -8.24 -2.75
C SER A 42 -8.73 -8.15 -1.23
N LEU A 43 -9.78 -8.69 -0.61
CA LEU A 43 -9.90 -8.84 0.84
C LEU A 43 -10.41 -10.25 1.13
N LYS A 44 -9.66 -11.04 1.91
CA LYS A 44 -9.96 -12.46 2.17
C LYS A 44 -9.81 -12.78 3.65
N ASN A 45 -10.72 -13.60 4.18
CA ASN A 45 -10.59 -14.15 5.51
C ASN A 45 -9.77 -15.45 5.48
N LEU A 46 -8.66 -15.47 6.22
CA LEU A 46 -7.79 -16.62 6.43
C LEU A 46 -8.00 -17.15 7.87
N ARG A 47 -9.21 -17.66 8.15
CA ARG A 47 -9.59 -18.25 9.44
C ARG A 47 -9.30 -17.34 10.65
N GLY A 48 -9.76 -16.09 10.58
CA GLY A 48 -9.60 -15.09 11.64
C GLY A 48 -8.56 -14.00 11.34
N THR A 49 -7.74 -14.19 10.32
CA THR A 49 -6.81 -13.17 9.80
C THR A 49 -7.34 -12.60 8.49
N THR A 50 -7.52 -11.29 8.41
CA THR A 50 -7.91 -10.62 7.15
C THR A 50 -6.67 -10.36 6.30
N LYS A 51 -6.58 -11.02 5.15
CA LYS A 51 -5.58 -10.73 4.11
C LYS A 51 -6.12 -9.67 3.16
N ALA A 52 -5.49 -8.50 3.15
CA ALA A 52 -5.76 -7.43 2.20
C ALA A 52 -4.63 -7.36 1.16
N GLU A 53 -4.99 -7.31 -0.11
CA GLU A 53 -4.08 -6.99 -1.20
C GLU A 53 -4.45 -5.63 -1.76
N LEU A 54 -3.48 -4.73 -1.87
CA LEU A 54 -3.64 -3.36 -2.32
C LEU A 54 -2.69 -3.09 -3.47
N ASN A 55 -3.19 -2.53 -4.56
CA ASN A 55 -2.32 -1.92 -5.56
C ASN A 55 -2.00 -0.50 -5.11
N ILE A 56 -0.72 -0.18 -5.01
CA ILE A 56 -0.19 1.12 -4.57
C ILE A 56 0.62 1.72 -5.71
N VAL A 57 0.30 2.97 -6.04
CA VAL A 57 1.07 3.81 -6.96
C VAL A 57 1.58 5.03 -6.19
N ILE A 58 2.89 5.27 -6.26
CA ILE A 58 3.48 6.51 -5.74
C ILE A 58 3.76 7.44 -6.91
N GLU A 59 3.10 8.58 -6.91
CA GLU A 59 3.24 9.63 -7.92
C GLU A 59 4.17 10.72 -7.41
N ILE A 60 4.91 11.35 -8.32
CA ILE A 60 5.69 12.57 -8.06
C ILE A 60 4.92 13.74 -8.67
N LYS A 61 4.77 14.82 -7.92
CA LYS A 61 4.06 16.03 -8.39
C LYS A 61 4.62 16.49 -9.75
N ASP A 62 3.72 16.90 -10.65
CA ASP A 62 4.02 17.39 -11.99
C ASP A 62 4.78 16.41 -12.91
N GLN A 63 4.85 15.13 -12.55
CA GLN A 63 5.47 14.08 -13.38
C GLN A 63 4.41 13.11 -13.93
N LYS A 64 4.51 12.78 -15.22
CA LYS A 64 3.60 11.80 -15.86
C LYS A 64 3.90 10.36 -15.46
N LYS A 65 5.17 10.03 -15.21
CA LYS A 65 5.59 8.70 -14.79
C LYS A 65 5.47 8.62 -13.26
N PRO A 66 4.95 7.54 -12.67
CA PRO A 66 5.01 7.37 -11.21
C PRO A 66 6.44 7.03 -10.76
N ALA A 67 6.71 7.16 -9.47
CA ALA A 67 7.94 6.68 -8.85
C ALA A 67 7.96 5.14 -8.79
N LEU A 68 6.86 4.54 -8.31
CA LEU A 68 6.72 3.09 -8.23
C LEU A 68 5.26 2.66 -8.32
N GLU A 69 5.08 1.40 -8.70
CA GLU A 69 3.81 0.67 -8.62
C GLU A 69 4.07 -0.72 -8.04
N ALA A 70 3.22 -1.18 -7.12
CA ALA A 70 3.33 -2.50 -6.52
C ALA A 70 1.98 -2.99 -5.95
N ASN A 71 1.85 -4.31 -5.79
CA ASN A 71 0.79 -4.90 -4.97
C ASN A 71 1.37 -5.20 -3.59
N ILE A 72 0.82 -4.59 -2.53
CA ILE A 72 1.21 -4.84 -1.14
C ILE A 72 0.18 -5.75 -0.49
N ILE A 73 0.65 -6.73 0.27
CA ILE A 73 -0.18 -7.66 1.03
C ILE A 73 -0.03 -7.36 2.52
N PHE A 74 -1.13 -6.99 3.16
CA PHE A 74 -1.21 -6.89 4.61
C PHE A 74 -2.03 -8.04 5.19
N LEU A 75 -1.62 -8.49 6.37
CA LEU A 75 -2.43 -9.35 7.22
C LEU A 75 -2.87 -8.56 8.45
N TYR A 76 -4.17 -8.47 8.66
CA TYR A 76 -4.77 -7.84 9.83
C TYR A 76 -5.33 -8.92 10.76
N ILE A 77 -4.88 -8.90 12.01
CA ILE A 77 -5.39 -9.73 13.10
C ILE A 77 -6.13 -8.77 14.03
N PHE A 78 -7.43 -9.02 14.21
CA PHE A 78 -8.29 -8.21 15.06
C PHE A 78 -8.36 -8.81 16.47
N GLU A 79 -8.71 -7.98 17.45
CA GLU A 79 -8.98 -8.39 18.84
C GLU A 79 -10.27 -9.19 18.98
#